data_AF-A0A947EZ06-F1
#
_entry.id   AF-A0A947EZ06-F1
#
_cell.length_a   1.000
_cell.length_b   1.000
_cell.length_c   1.000
_cell.angle_alpha   90.00
_cell.angle_beta   90.00
_cell.angle_gamma   90.00
#
_symmetry.space_group_name_H-M   'P 1'
#
loop_
_entity.id
_entity.type
_entity.pdbx_description
1 polymer ?
#
loop_
_entity_poly.entity_id
_entity_poly.type
_entity_poly.pdbx_seq_one_letter_code
_entity_poly.pdbx_strand_id
1 'polypeptide(L)'
;MTNNAEKLIRFVATEAGSIKENGVLSCGASNSKSDDEYHYVSIQAHVDGPDPDGWGVYFEIDDQANGGYERLSRVTLSGSQLVLTLKQGTRWYPDLEQIVVDLGAVSEQEANELVDSAGTCIEQSSLVIERETSI
;
A
#
# COMPACT_ATOMS: atom_id res chain seq x y z
N MET A 1 28.00 -6.12 -5.92
CA MET A 1 26.95 -7.05 -6.34
C MET A 1 25.97 -6.21 -7.12
N THR A 2 25.76 -6.50 -8.39
CA THR A 2 24.74 -5.82 -9.20
C THR A 2 23.38 -6.33 -8.72
N ASN A 3 22.69 -5.54 -7.91
CA ASN A 3 21.29 -5.80 -7.59
C ASN A 3 20.55 -5.93 -8.92
N ASN A 4 19.91 -7.07 -9.15
CA ASN A 4 18.88 -7.12 -10.18
C ASN A 4 17.85 -6.06 -9.77
N ALA A 5 17.68 -5.07 -10.62
CA ALA A 5 16.70 -4.02 -10.50
C ALA A 5 15.30 -4.65 -10.49
N GLU A 6 14.77 -4.96 -9.31
CA GLU A 6 13.40 -5.46 -9.20
C GLU A 6 12.44 -4.32 -9.46
N LYS A 7 11.86 -4.34 -10.67
CA LYS A 7 10.80 -3.43 -11.07
C LYS A 7 9.46 -3.75 -10.41
N LEU A 8 9.32 -4.98 -9.91
CA LEU A 8 8.09 -5.53 -9.37
C LEU A 8 8.39 -6.37 -8.13
N ILE A 9 7.73 -6.03 -7.02
CA ILE A 9 7.63 -6.90 -5.83
C ILE A 9 6.22 -7.51 -5.84
N ARG A 10 6.13 -8.82 -5.59
CA ARG A 10 4.85 -9.53 -5.46
C ARG A 10 4.88 -10.43 -4.23
N PHE A 11 3.86 -10.34 -3.39
CA PHE A 11 3.70 -11.23 -2.25
C PHE A 11 2.23 -11.53 -1.95
N VAL A 12 2.00 -12.67 -1.28
CA VAL A 12 0.68 -13.06 -0.76
C VAL A 12 0.60 -12.60 0.69
N ALA A 13 -0.34 -11.70 0.98
CA ALA A 13 -0.59 -11.25 2.34
C ALA A 13 -1.18 -12.37 3.19
N THR A 14 -0.63 -12.52 4.38
CA THR A 14 -1.17 -13.40 5.43
C THR A 14 -1.89 -12.62 6.53
N GLU A 15 -1.75 -11.29 6.50
CA GLU A 15 -2.38 -10.33 7.39
C GLU A 15 -2.69 -9.04 6.61
N ALA A 16 -3.84 -8.44 6.90
CA ALA A 16 -4.24 -7.15 6.38
C ALA A 16 -5.07 -6.43 7.42
N GLY A 17 -5.06 -5.09 7.41
CA GLY A 17 -5.89 -4.35 8.36
C GLY A 17 -5.77 -2.85 8.22
N SER A 18 -6.55 -2.18 9.07
CA SER A 18 -6.56 -0.73 9.18
C SER A 18 -6.73 -0.29 10.63
N ILE A 19 -6.22 0.90 10.94
CA ILE A 19 -6.38 1.54 12.24
C ILE A 19 -6.50 3.05 12.04
N LYS A 20 -7.42 3.67 12.79
CA LYS A 20 -7.59 5.13 12.81
C LYS A 20 -7.23 5.66 14.19
N GLU A 21 -6.18 6.47 14.26
CA GLU A 21 -5.69 7.09 15.50
C GLU A 21 -5.29 8.54 15.26
N ASN A 22 -5.68 9.43 16.16
CA ASN A 22 -5.29 10.86 16.13
C ASN A 22 -5.56 11.57 14.79
N GLY A 23 -6.65 11.23 14.11
CA GLY A 23 -6.99 11.81 12.80
C GLY A 23 -6.22 11.20 11.63
N VAL A 24 -5.38 10.19 11.86
CA VAL A 24 -4.65 9.46 10.82
C VAL A 24 -5.26 8.08 10.65
N LEU A 25 -5.60 7.73 9.42
CA LEU A 25 -5.93 6.37 9.01
C LEU A 25 -4.68 5.73 8.45
N SER A 26 -4.29 4.60 9.04
CA SER A 26 -3.22 3.73 8.56
C SER A 26 -3.81 2.41 8.12
N CYS A 27 -3.40 1.90 6.98
CA CYS A 27 -3.81 0.59 6.48
C CYS A 27 -2.65 -0.10 5.78
N GLY A 28 -2.68 -1.43 5.73
CA GLY A 28 -1.57 -2.18 5.18
C GLY A 28 -1.82 -3.68 5.11
N ALA A 29 -0.85 -4.37 4.54
CA ALA A 29 -0.83 -5.81 4.41
C ALA A 29 0.60 -6.34 4.50
N SER A 30 0.76 -7.54 5.05
CA SER A 30 2.06 -8.20 5.20
C SER A 30 1.95 -9.70 4.96
N ASN A 31 3.07 -10.33 4.59
CA ASN A 31 3.21 -11.79 4.56
C ASN A 31 3.95 -12.31 5.81
N SER A 32 3.72 -11.70 6.97
CA SER A 32 4.39 -11.99 8.26
C SER A 32 4.35 -13.45 8.70
N LYS A 33 3.40 -14.24 8.19
CA LYS A 33 3.25 -15.67 8.48
C LYS A 33 3.83 -16.58 7.38
N SER A 34 4.50 -16.02 6.37
CA SER A 34 5.18 -16.77 5.31
C SER A 34 6.55 -17.27 5.79
N ASP A 35 6.96 -18.45 5.31
CA ASP A 35 8.32 -18.99 5.52
C ASP A 35 9.34 -18.41 4.51
N ASP A 36 8.88 -17.64 3.51
CA ASP A 36 9.68 -16.98 2.46
C ASP A 36 10.12 -15.55 2.86
N GLU A 37 10.62 -14.76 1.90
CA GLU A 37 11.01 -13.36 2.08
C GLU A 37 9.86 -12.51 2.65
N TYR A 38 10.14 -11.78 3.73
CA TYR A 38 9.17 -10.95 4.42
C TYR A 38 9.00 -9.59 3.72
N HIS A 39 7.75 -9.29 3.38
CA HIS A 39 7.32 -8.00 2.86
C HIS A 39 6.10 -7.46 3.61
N TYR A 40 6.05 -6.14 3.75
CA TYR A 40 4.83 -5.44 4.15
C TYR A 40 4.71 -4.09 3.46
N VAL A 41 3.47 -3.68 3.20
CA VAL A 41 3.14 -2.32 2.76
C VAL A 41 2.28 -1.61 3.78
N SER A 42 2.49 -0.31 3.96
CA SER A 42 1.58 0.57 4.70
C SER A 42 1.26 1.83 3.91
N ILE A 43 0.03 2.31 4.06
CA ILE A 43 -0.50 3.54 3.49
C ILE A 43 -1.17 4.31 4.61
N GLN A 44 -0.81 5.58 4.77
CA GLN A 44 -1.35 6.43 5.82
C GLN A 44 -1.79 7.78 5.24
N ALA A 45 -2.92 8.29 5.73
CA ALA A 45 -3.41 9.61 5.38
C ALA A 45 -4.24 10.22 6.50
N HIS A 46 -4.32 11.55 6.51
CA HIS A 46 -5.21 12.26 7.41
C HIS A 46 -6.67 12.10 6.97
N VAL A 47 -7.58 11.81 7.89
CA VAL A 47 -9.00 11.50 7.59
C VAL A 47 -9.93 12.70 7.65
N ASP A 48 -9.56 13.75 8.39
CA ASP A 48 -10.44 14.88 8.66
C ASP A 48 -10.27 16.02 7.64
N GLY A 49 -9.75 15.70 6.45
CA GLY A 49 -9.43 16.64 5.38
C GLY A 49 -7.95 16.56 4.97
N PRO A 50 -7.54 17.38 3.97
CA PRO A 50 -6.15 17.45 3.58
C PRO A 50 -5.29 17.77 4.80
N ASP A 51 -4.18 17.05 4.92
CA ASP A 51 -3.16 17.29 5.94
C ASP A 51 -2.92 18.81 6.05
N PRO A 52 -3.00 19.43 7.24
CA PRO A 52 -2.74 20.85 7.41
C PRO A 52 -1.36 21.27 6.87
N ASP A 53 -0.40 20.35 6.85
CA ASP A 53 0.93 20.55 6.29
C ASP A 53 1.03 20.15 4.80
N GLY A 54 -0.05 19.60 4.24
CA GLY A 54 -0.21 19.28 2.83
C GLY A 54 0.64 18.10 2.35
N TRP A 55 1.10 17.23 3.25
CA TRP A 55 2.03 16.15 2.90
C TRP A 55 1.37 15.01 2.11
N GLY A 56 0.05 14.90 2.12
CA GLY A 56 -0.69 13.91 1.34
C GLY A 56 -0.57 12.50 1.93
N VAL A 57 -0.47 11.50 1.05
CA VAL A 57 -0.43 10.08 1.46
C VAL A 57 1.00 9.65 1.75
N TYR A 58 1.25 9.14 2.95
CA TYR A 58 2.48 8.44 3.30
C TYR A 58 2.38 6.98 2.87
N PHE A 59 3.45 6.46 2.28
CA PHE A 59 3.57 5.07 1.87
C PHE A 59 4.87 4.48 2.43
N GLU A 60 4.87 3.17 2.72
CA GLU A 60 6.03 2.41 3.20
C GLU A 60 6.04 0.98 2.66
N ILE A 61 7.23 0.45 2.37
CA ILE A 61 7.50 -0.97 2.03
C ILE A 61 8.69 -1.47 2.85
N ASP A 62 8.49 -2.52 3.63
CA ASP A 62 9.50 -3.29 4.39
C ASP A 62 10.28 -2.55 5.50
N ASP A 63 10.41 -1.22 5.42
CA ASP A 63 11.01 -0.37 6.45
C ASP A 63 10.70 1.12 6.18
N GLN A 64 10.64 1.92 7.24
CA GLN A 64 10.49 3.38 7.16
C GLN A 64 11.54 4.07 6.26
N ALA A 65 12.74 3.48 6.10
CA ALA A 65 13.78 3.98 5.22
C ALA A 65 13.41 3.89 3.72
N ASN A 66 12.41 3.07 3.38
CA ASN A 66 11.81 2.97 2.06
C ASN A 66 10.49 3.76 1.94
N GLY A 67 10.06 4.41 3.03
CA GLY A 67 8.83 5.16 3.07
C GLY A 67 8.95 6.61 2.58
N GLY A 68 7.80 7.26 2.47
CA GLY A 68 7.72 8.69 2.19
C GLY A 68 6.36 9.13 1.69
N TYR A 69 6.15 10.44 1.74
CA TYR A 69 4.98 11.11 1.21
C TYR A 69 4.98 11.17 -0.32
N GLU A 70 3.78 11.17 -0.89
CA GLU A 70 3.52 11.31 -2.32
C GLU A 70 4.26 10.31 -3.23
N ARG A 71 4.64 9.15 -2.70
CA ARG A 71 5.39 8.11 -3.43
C ARG A 71 4.54 7.31 -4.41
N LEU A 72 3.26 7.16 -4.13
CA LEU A 72 2.32 6.44 -4.98
C LEU A 72 1.92 7.32 -6.17
N SER A 73 1.73 6.71 -7.34
CA SER A 73 1.16 7.35 -8.54
C SER A 73 -0.24 6.83 -8.85
N ARG A 74 -0.50 5.58 -8.50
CA ARG A 74 -1.78 4.89 -8.68
C ARG A 74 -1.91 3.79 -7.65
N VAL A 75 -3.15 3.58 -7.18
CA VAL A 75 -3.52 2.39 -6.42
C VAL A 75 -4.75 1.79 -7.07
N THR A 76 -4.66 0.50 -7.38
CA THR A 76 -5.74 -0.26 -8.02
C THR A 76 -6.14 -1.40 -7.09
N LEU A 77 -7.46 -1.58 -6.97
CA LEU A 77 -8.07 -2.64 -6.19
C LEU A 77 -8.99 -3.43 -7.13
N SER A 78 -8.66 -4.71 -7.34
CA SER A 78 -9.39 -5.60 -8.25
C SER A 78 -9.47 -6.99 -7.62
N GLY A 79 -10.68 -7.41 -7.25
CA GLY A 79 -10.91 -8.66 -6.53
C GLY A 79 -10.05 -8.77 -5.26
N SER A 80 -9.25 -9.83 -5.17
CA SER A 80 -8.31 -10.06 -4.06
C SER A 80 -6.93 -9.46 -4.29
N GLN A 81 -6.76 -8.47 -5.17
CA GLN A 81 -5.45 -7.87 -5.43
C GLN A 81 -5.43 -6.36 -5.14
N LEU A 82 -4.42 -5.96 -4.37
CA LEU A 82 -4.00 -4.58 -4.21
C LEU A 82 -2.73 -4.34 -5.03
N VAL A 83 -2.80 -3.38 -5.95
CA VAL A 83 -1.68 -2.99 -6.80
C VAL A 83 -1.29 -1.56 -6.49
N LEU A 84 -0.06 -1.36 -6.05
CA LEU A 84 0.53 -0.06 -5.77
C LEU A 84 1.53 0.27 -6.87
N THR A 85 1.31 1.37 -7.58
CA THR A 85 2.28 1.88 -8.56
C THR A 85 3.02 3.07 -7.95
N LEU A 86 4.35 3.04 -8.02
CA LEU A 86 5.21 4.07 -7.47
C LEU A 86 5.52 5.14 -8.53
N LYS A 87 5.73 6.39 -8.10
CA LYS A 87 6.28 7.45 -8.96
C LYS A 87 7.77 7.24 -9.24
N GLN A 88 8.48 6.65 -8.27
CA GLN A 88 9.91 6.34 -8.31
C GLN A 88 10.22 5.27 -7.27
N GLY A 89 11.33 4.55 -7.46
CA GLY A 89 11.78 3.54 -6.52
C GLY A 89 12.12 4.07 -5.12
N THR A 90 12.41 3.12 -4.23
CA THR A 90 12.74 3.38 -2.82
C THR A 90 14.24 3.23 -2.58
N ARG A 91 14.68 3.40 -1.33
CA ARG A 91 16.09 3.34 -0.97
C ARG A 91 16.69 1.96 -1.25
N TRP A 92 15.98 0.89 -0.90
CA TRP A 92 16.44 -0.48 -1.11
C TRP A 92 16.05 -1.01 -2.48
N TYR A 93 14.97 -0.46 -3.06
CA TYR A 93 14.45 -0.87 -4.37
C TYR A 93 14.44 0.32 -5.35
N PRO A 94 15.60 0.77 -5.84
CA PRO A 94 15.72 2.02 -6.60
C PRO A 94 14.98 1.99 -7.95
N ASP A 95 14.78 0.81 -8.51
CA ASP A 95 14.10 0.59 -9.79
C ASP A 95 12.67 0.06 -9.63
N LEU A 96 12.14 0.00 -8.39
CA LEU A 96 10.80 -0.49 -8.12
C LEU A 96 9.74 0.44 -8.71
N GLU A 97 8.88 -0.13 -9.54
CA GLU A 97 7.79 0.58 -10.21
C GLU A 97 6.43 0.14 -9.65
N GLN A 98 6.32 -1.12 -9.22
CA GLN A 98 5.05 -1.69 -8.81
C GLN A 98 5.18 -2.70 -7.66
N ILE A 99 4.19 -2.72 -6.77
CA ILE A 99 4.01 -3.76 -5.76
C ILE A 99 2.63 -4.38 -5.97
N VAL A 100 2.57 -5.71 -6.00
CA VAL A 100 1.31 -6.46 -6.10
C VAL A 100 1.15 -7.32 -4.87
N VAL A 101 0.08 -7.05 -4.12
CA VAL A 101 -0.30 -7.78 -2.92
C VAL A 101 -1.51 -8.65 -3.24
N ASP A 102 -1.35 -9.96 -3.10
CA ASP A 102 -2.45 -10.92 -3.18
C ASP A 102 -3.06 -11.10 -1.80
N LEU A 103 -4.34 -10.77 -1.67
CA LEU A 103 -5.16 -10.84 -0.46
C LEU A 103 -5.96 -12.15 -0.37
N GLY A 104 -5.76 -13.11 -1.28
CA GLY A 104 -6.54 -14.35 -1.32
C GLY A 104 -6.37 -15.25 -0.07
N ALA A 105 -5.35 -14.99 0.75
CA ALA A 105 -5.10 -15.72 2.01
C ALA A 105 -5.52 -14.96 3.27
N VAL A 106 -5.94 -13.68 3.16
CA VAL A 106 -6.57 -12.95 4.27
C VAL A 106 -8.08 -13.15 4.24
N SER A 107 -8.78 -12.87 5.34
CA SER A 107 -10.23 -12.97 5.35
C SER A 107 -10.86 -11.91 4.44
N GLU A 108 -12.04 -12.22 3.89
CA GLU A 108 -12.80 -11.27 3.06
C GLU A 108 -13.08 -9.96 3.80
N GLN A 109 -13.34 -10.02 5.11
CA GLN A 109 -13.52 -8.84 5.94
C GLN A 109 -12.26 -7.97 5.98
N GLU A 110 -11.09 -8.54 6.28
CA GLU A 110 -9.82 -7.80 6.33
C GLU A 110 -9.47 -7.19 4.96
N ALA A 111 -9.70 -7.94 3.88
CA ALA A 111 -9.47 -7.44 2.52
C ALA A 111 -10.37 -6.23 2.21
N ASN A 112 -11.66 -6.30 2.55
CA ASN A 112 -12.62 -5.20 2.35
C ASN A 112 -12.27 -3.97 3.21
N GLU A 113 -11.91 -4.16 4.48
CA GLU A 113 -11.50 -3.07 5.37
C GLU A 113 -10.23 -2.37 4.87
N LEU A 114 -9.25 -3.14 4.35
CA LEU A 114 -8.05 -2.59 3.72
C LEU A 114 -8.39 -1.80 2.45
N VAL A 115 -9.24 -2.35 1.60
CA VAL A 115 -9.70 -1.72 0.34
C VAL A 115 -10.38 -0.37 0.59
N ASP A 116 -11.26 -0.32 1.59
CA ASP A 116 -11.98 0.89 1.94
C ASP A 116 -11.09 1.91 2.64
N SER A 117 -10.17 1.45 3.48
CA SER A 117 -9.24 2.34 4.15
C SER A 117 -8.21 2.94 3.19
N ALA A 118 -7.65 2.11 2.29
CA ALA A 118 -6.78 2.59 1.23
C ALA A 118 -7.54 3.60 0.35
N GLY A 119 -8.75 3.27 -0.08
CA GLY A 119 -9.61 4.20 -0.83
C GLY A 119 -9.78 5.54 -0.13
N THR A 120 -10.12 5.53 1.16
CA THR A 120 -10.26 6.75 1.98
C THR A 120 -8.96 7.54 2.03
N CYS A 121 -7.81 6.88 2.25
CA CYS A 121 -6.51 7.56 2.27
C CYS A 121 -6.21 8.26 0.94
N ILE A 122 -6.58 7.60 -0.17
CA ILE A 122 -6.25 8.05 -1.51
C ILE A 122 -7.21 9.15 -2.00
N GLU A 123 -8.49 9.12 -1.62
CA GLU A 123 -9.47 10.18 -1.93
C GLU A 123 -9.07 11.55 -1.34
N GLN A 124 -8.30 11.55 -0.26
CA GLN A 124 -7.72 12.76 0.32
C GLN A 124 -6.50 13.29 -0.47
N SER A 125 -6.15 12.64 -1.58
CA SER A 125 -5.00 12.97 -2.42
C SER A 125 -5.39 13.15 -3.89
N SER A 126 -4.49 13.70 -4.71
CA SER A 126 -4.69 13.83 -6.16
C SER A 126 -4.43 12.53 -6.94
N LEU A 127 -4.43 11.36 -6.27
CA LEU A 127 -4.14 10.06 -6.86
C LEU A 127 -5.35 9.52 -7.65
N VAL A 128 -5.07 8.77 -8.72
CA VAL A 128 -6.09 8.08 -9.51
C VAL A 128 -6.43 6.75 -8.85
N ILE A 129 -7.72 6.56 -8.56
CA ILE A 129 -8.28 5.30 -8.02
C ILE A 129 -9.04 4.58 -9.14
N GLU A 130 -8.69 3.33 -9.37
CA GLU A 130 -9.47 2.42 -10.21
C GLU A 130 -9.95 1.26 -9.32
N ARG A 131 -11.25 1.21 -9.05
CA ARG A 131 -11.91 0.06 -8.41
C ARG A 131 -12.55 -0.78 -9.51
N GLU A 132 -12.00 -1.97 -9.74
CA GLU A 132 -12.63 -2.96 -10.62
C GLU A 132 -13.50 -3.87 -9.77
N THR A 133 -14.80 -3.59 -9.72
CA THR A 133 -15.77 -4.51 -9.12
C THR A 133 -15.98 -5.68 -10.08
N SER A 134 -15.26 -6.77 -9.84
CA SER A 134 -15.65 -8.08 -10.37
C SER A 134 -16.48 -8.78 -9.30
N ILE A 135 -17.74 -9.06 -9.65
CA ILE A 135 -18.73 -9.83 -8.88
C ILE A 135 -18.47 -11.32 -9.12
#